data_AF-D8FIF3-F1
#
_entry.id   AF-D8FIF3-F1
#
_cell.length_a   1.000
_cell.length_b   1.000
_cell.length_c   1.000
_cell.angle_alpha   90.00
_cell.angle_beta   90.00
_cell.angle_gamma   90.00
#
_symmetry.space_group_name_H-M   'P 1'
#
loop_
_entity.id
_entity.type
_entity.pdbx_description
1 polymer ?
#
loop_
_entity_poly.entity_id
_entity_poly.type
_entity_poly.pdbx_seq_one_letter_code
_entity_poly.pdbx_strand_id
1 'polypeptide(L)'
;VIDSVAALVPKTEIDGEMGQATIGLQARLMSQALRKLTGAINKSKAAVIFINQLREKVGVIYGNPETTTGGRALKFYSTIRLDVRRIEIIKKGDSPIGSRVRVKVVKNKVAPPFKEAEVDIMYGTGISKTGNILDVAADMGIVKKAGSWYSYNDEKLGQGREKSKDFLDSNPNLLKEIENKVRDTLKDDSDDISVKENGDN
;
A
#
# COMPACT_ATOMS: atom_id res chain seq x y z
N VAL A 1 -10.76 -9.14 -6.58
CA VAL A 1 -10.76 -7.77 -6.00
C VAL A 1 -12.19 -7.27 -6.01
N ILE A 2 -12.63 -6.58 -4.96
CA ILE A 2 -13.97 -5.98 -4.86
C ILE A 2 -13.79 -4.46 -4.81
N ASP A 3 -14.17 -3.78 -5.90
CA ASP A 3 -14.06 -2.34 -6.06
C ASP A 3 -15.45 -1.73 -6.33
N SER A 4 -16.10 -1.07 -5.37
CA SER A 4 -15.67 -0.77 -3.99
C SER A 4 -16.72 -1.22 -2.98
N VAL A 5 -16.34 -1.30 -1.70
CA VAL A 5 -17.28 -1.58 -0.60
C VAL A 5 -18.41 -0.55 -0.55
N ALA A 6 -18.10 0.71 -0.87
CA ALA A 6 -19.10 1.78 -0.91
C ALA A 6 -20.21 1.52 -1.94
N ALA A 7 -19.92 0.79 -3.02
CA ALA A 7 -20.87 0.44 -4.07
C ALA A 7 -21.69 -0.83 -3.76
N LEU A 8 -21.43 -1.52 -2.64
CA LEU A 8 -22.23 -2.66 -2.22
C LEU A 8 -23.55 -2.18 -1.60
N VAL A 9 -24.50 -1.81 -2.44
CA VAL A 9 -25.83 -1.35 -2.04
C VAL A 9 -26.75 -2.57 -1.81
N PRO A 10 -27.37 -2.70 -0.62
CA PRO A 10 -28.35 -3.75 -0.36
C PRO A 10 -29.54 -3.69 -1.31
N LYS A 11 -30.08 -4.85 -1.70
CA LYS A 11 -31.23 -4.93 -2.62
C LYS A 11 -32.44 -4.09 -2.16
N THR A 12 -32.79 -4.12 -0.88
CA THR A 12 -33.92 -3.34 -0.35
C THR A 12 -33.69 -1.83 -0.39
N GLU A 13 -32.44 -1.37 -0.50
CA GLU A 13 -32.13 0.05 -0.70
C GLU A 13 -32.21 0.44 -2.18
N ILE A 14 -31.86 -0.48 -3.09
CA ILE A 14 -32.03 -0.30 -4.55
C ILE A 14 -33.53 -0.27 -4.92
N ASP A 15 -34.31 -1.15 -4.33
CA ASP A 15 -35.75 -1.28 -4.61
C ASP A 15 -36.61 -0.24 -3.85
N GLY A 16 -36.01 0.50 -2.92
CA GLY A 16 -36.68 1.51 -2.08
C GLY A 16 -36.72 2.90 -2.70
N GLU A 17 -37.47 3.80 -2.08
CA GLU A 17 -37.52 5.21 -2.50
C GLU A 17 -36.32 6.01 -1.96
N MET A 18 -35.87 6.99 -2.74
CA MET A 18 -34.82 7.92 -2.30
C MET A 18 -35.29 8.68 -1.04
N GLY A 19 -34.47 8.61 0.02
CA GLY A 19 -34.79 9.26 1.30
C GLY A 19 -35.43 8.33 2.34
N GLN A 20 -35.76 7.08 1.96
CA GLN A 20 -36.19 6.08 2.94
C GLN A 20 -35.05 5.74 3.90
N ALA A 21 -35.32 5.80 5.21
CA ALA A 21 -34.30 5.57 6.22
C ALA A 21 -33.91 4.07 6.31
N THR A 22 -32.75 3.71 5.76
CA THR A 22 -32.18 2.35 5.82
C THR A 22 -30.94 2.31 6.72
N ILE A 23 -31.13 2.64 8.00
CA ILE A 23 -30.00 2.81 8.93
C ILE A 23 -29.23 1.48 9.12
N GLY A 24 -27.96 1.48 8.74
CA GLY A 24 -27.01 0.40 9.05
C GLY A 24 -27.19 -0.91 8.28
N LEU A 25 -28.02 -0.93 7.23
CA LEU A 25 -28.29 -2.13 6.46
C LEU A 25 -27.02 -2.68 5.78
N GLN A 26 -26.23 -1.80 5.17
CA GLN A 26 -24.95 -2.16 4.55
C GLN A 26 -23.96 -2.76 5.57
N ALA A 27 -23.90 -2.21 6.79
CA ALA A 27 -23.03 -2.72 7.85
C ALA A 27 -23.44 -4.12 8.33
N ARG A 28 -24.74 -4.39 8.40
CA ARG A 28 -25.29 -5.73 8.73
C ARG A 28 -24.99 -6.73 7.63
N LEU A 29 -25.20 -6.34 6.36
CA LEU A 29 -24.87 -7.16 5.19
C LEU A 29 -23.39 -7.56 5.21
N MET A 30 -22.48 -6.59 5.38
CA MET A 30 -21.04 -6.85 5.44
C MET A 30 -20.66 -7.78 6.60
N SER A 31 -21.28 -7.62 7.77
CA SER A 31 -21.02 -8.48 8.93
C SER A 31 -21.42 -9.94 8.68
N GLN A 32 -22.56 -10.15 8.02
CA GLN A 32 -23.05 -11.49 7.66
C GLN A 32 -22.21 -12.10 6.53
N ALA A 33 -21.94 -11.32 5.48
CA ALA A 33 -21.17 -11.76 4.32
C ALA A 33 -19.75 -12.17 4.73
N LEU A 34 -19.03 -11.33 5.47
CA LEU A 34 -17.66 -11.63 5.88
C LEU A 34 -17.59 -12.87 6.80
N ARG A 35 -18.55 -13.06 7.69
CA ARG A 35 -18.62 -14.27 8.54
C ARG A 35 -18.67 -15.56 7.71
N LYS A 36 -19.44 -15.56 6.60
CA LYS A 36 -19.52 -16.71 5.69
C LYS A 36 -18.30 -16.81 4.78
N LEU A 37 -17.84 -15.68 4.24
CA LEU A 37 -16.74 -15.63 3.28
C LEU A 37 -15.39 -16.01 3.90
N THR A 38 -15.11 -15.64 5.15
CA THR A 38 -13.81 -15.93 5.78
C THR A 38 -13.47 -17.43 5.77
N GLY A 39 -14.44 -18.30 6.07
CA GLY A 39 -14.23 -19.74 6.01
C GLY A 39 -13.96 -20.24 4.59
N ALA A 40 -14.68 -19.73 3.60
CA ALA A 40 -14.51 -20.11 2.20
C ALA A 40 -13.17 -19.61 1.63
N ILE A 41 -12.79 -18.36 1.92
CA ILE A 41 -11.53 -17.75 1.49
C ILE A 41 -10.33 -18.53 2.03
N ASN A 42 -10.38 -18.94 3.30
CA ASN A 42 -9.29 -19.70 3.90
C ASN A 42 -9.13 -21.09 3.23
N LYS A 43 -10.24 -21.77 2.94
CA LYS A 43 -10.23 -23.08 2.27
C LYS A 43 -9.76 -22.99 0.82
N SER A 44 -10.12 -21.93 0.11
CA SER A 44 -9.75 -21.75 -1.30
C SER A 44 -8.31 -21.27 -1.51
N LYS A 45 -7.60 -20.91 -0.42
CA LYS A 45 -6.26 -20.28 -0.47
C LYS A 45 -6.22 -19.03 -1.36
N ALA A 46 -7.37 -18.36 -1.53
CA ALA A 46 -7.48 -17.16 -2.35
C ALA A 46 -7.21 -15.90 -1.51
N ALA A 47 -6.64 -14.87 -2.14
CA ALA A 47 -6.58 -13.53 -1.56
C ALA A 47 -7.80 -12.71 -2.03
N VAL A 48 -8.50 -12.09 -1.07
CA VAL A 48 -9.62 -11.18 -1.37
C VAL A 48 -9.25 -9.77 -0.92
N ILE A 49 -9.20 -8.87 -1.88
CA ILE A 49 -8.90 -7.44 -1.68
C ILE A 49 -10.19 -6.65 -1.79
N PHE A 50 -10.48 -5.83 -0.78
CA PHE A 50 -11.58 -4.88 -0.77
C PHE A 50 -11.02 -3.46 -0.90
N ILE A 51 -11.48 -2.73 -1.91
CA ILE A 51 -11.21 -1.29 -2.04
C ILE A 51 -12.32 -0.54 -1.31
N ASN A 52 -11.93 0.42 -0.48
CA ASN A 52 -12.87 1.20 0.31
C ASN A 52 -12.50 2.68 0.26
N GLN A 53 -13.52 3.52 0.40
CA GLN A 53 -13.39 4.97 0.37
C GLN A 53 -13.43 5.51 1.80
N LEU A 54 -12.70 6.59 2.02
CA LEU A 54 -12.82 7.37 3.25
C LEU A 54 -14.10 8.22 3.19
N ARG A 55 -14.70 8.42 4.36
CA ARG A 55 -15.81 9.32 4.64
C ARG A 55 -15.51 10.02 5.95
N GLU A 56 -16.10 11.18 6.17
CA GLU A 56 -16.03 11.86 7.46
C GLU A 56 -17.27 11.53 8.30
N LYS A 57 -17.05 11.24 9.58
CA LYS A 57 -18.14 11.06 10.53
C LYS A 57 -18.56 12.42 11.07
N VAL A 58 -19.76 12.86 10.71
CA VAL A 58 -20.36 14.10 11.23
C VAL A 58 -20.48 14.02 12.76
N GLY A 59 -20.10 15.09 13.45
CA GLY A 59 -20.24 15.24 14.90
C GLY A 59 -19.05 14.77 15.74
N VAL A 60 -17.90 14.43 15.12
CA VAL A 60 -16.65 14.17 15.85
C VAL A 60 -15.92 15.49 16.10
N ILE A 61 -15.90 15.97 17.35
CA ILE A 61 -15.22 17.21 17.76
C ILE A 61 -13.76 16.95 18.16
N TYR A 62 -13.43 15.71 18.55
CA TYR A 62 -12.08 15.31 18.99
C TYR A 62 -11.67 13.96 18.38
N GLY A 63 -10.42 13.86 17.93
CA GLY A 63 -9.84 12.66 17.31
C GLY A 63 -9.95 12.63 15.78
N ASN A 64 -9.64 11.49 15.15
CA ASN A 64 -9.70 11.34 13.69
C ASN A 64 -11.18 11.16 13.24
N PRO A 65 -11.75 12.09 12.45
CA PRO A 65 -13.12 12.00 11.94
C PRO A 65 -13.28 10.98 10.80
N GLU A 66 -12.19 10.47 10.24
CA GLU A 66 -12.22 9.57 9.10
C GLU A 66 -12.78 8.18 9.47
N THR A 67 -13.71 7.72 8.65
CA THR A 67 -14.31 6.40 8.70
C THR A 67 -14.38 5.77 7.32
N THR A 68 -14.69 4.48 7.28
CA THR A 68 -14.82 3.69 6.05
C THR A 68 -16.25 3.16 5.93
N THR A 69 -16.77 3.01 4.72
CA THR A 69 -18.13 2.47 4.49
C THR A 69 -18.21 0.98 4.84
N GLY A 70 -19.43 0.45 4.96
CA GLY A 70 -19.66 -0.97 5.28
C GLY A 70 -19.53 -1.36 6.76
N GLY A 71 -19.49 -0.38 7.67
CA GLY A 71 -19.43 -0.62 9.12
C GLY A 71 -18.06 -1.10 9.62
N ARG A 72 -18.06 -1.79 10.77
CA ARG A 72 -16.80 -2.21 11.44
C ARG A 72 -16.30 -3.59 11.03
N ALA A 73 -17.15 -4.44 10.43
CA ALA A 73 -16.84 -5.84 10.17
C ALA A 73 -15.55 -6.01 9.36
N LEU A 74 -15.39 -5.27 8.26
CA LEU A 74 -14.20 -5.34 7.42
C LEU A 74 -12.92 -4.99 8.19
N LYS A 75 -12.99 -4.06 9.15
CA LYS A 75 -11.84 -3.70 10.00
C LYS A 75 -11.38 -4.88 10.87
N PHE A 76 -12.27 -5.75 11.30
CA PHE A 76 -11.95 -6.90 12.15
C PHE A 76 -11.52 -8.14 11.34
N TYR A 77 -12.23 -8.44 10.26
CA TYR A 77 -11.97 -9.62 9.41
C TYR A 77 -10.75 -9.47 8.50
N SER A 78 -10.35 -8.25 8.14
CA SER A 78 -9.13 -8.03 7.36
C SER A 78 -7.87 -8.51 8.10
N THR A 79 -7.04 -9.28 7.41
CA THR A 79 -5.71 -9.66 7.90
C THR A 79 -4.73 -8.49 7.81
N ILE A 80 -4.77 -7.76 6.69
CA ILE A 80 -3.95 -6.59 6.41
C ILE A 80 -4.87 -5.42 6.05
N ARG A 81 -4.56 -4.22 6.53
CA ARG A 81 -5.21 -2.98 6.09
C ARG A 81 -4.14 -1.98 5.68
N LEU A 82 -4.32 -1.42 4.50
CA LEU A 82 -3.46 -0.41 3.92
C LEU A 82 -4.24 0.91 3.85
N ASP A 83 -3.66 1.99 4.38
CA ASP A 83 -4.09 3.35 4.12
C ASP A 83 -3.22 3.92 3.01
N VAL A 84 -3.83 4.32 1.90
CA VAL A 84 -3.16 4.72 0.66
C VAL A 84 -3.47 6.18 0.41
N ARG A 85 -2.46 7.05 0.47
CA ARG A 85 -2.61 8.50 0.30
C ARG A 85 -1.65 9.04 -0.73
N ARG A 86 -2.15 9.87 -1.64
CA ARG A 86 -1.29 10.66 -2.52
C ARG A 86 -0.65 11.78 -1.71
N ILE A 87 0.68 11.86 -1.73
CA ILE A 87 1.44 12.88 -1.02
C ILE A 87 1.87 14.02 -1.96
N GLU A 88 2.25 13.70 -3.19
CA GLU A 88 2.77 14.69 -4.15
C GLU A 88 2.36 14.31 -5.58
N ILE A 89 2.26 15.31 -6.45
CA ILE A 89 2.08 15.12 -7.90
C ILE A 89 3.45 15.24 -8.56
N ILE A 90 3.87 14.20 -9.25
CA ILE A 90 5.13 14.16 -10.00
C ILE A 90 4.91 14.91 -11.31
N LYS A 91 5.72 15.95 -11.57
CA LYS A 91 5.64 16.77 -12.78
C LYS A 91 6.92 16.70 -13.60
N LYS A 92 6.77 16.85 -14.92
CA LYS A 92 7.88 17.08 -15.86
C LYS A 92 7.60 18.39 -16.57
N GLY A 93 8.34 19.45 -16.20
CA GLY A 93 7.93 20.82 -16.51
C GLY A 93 6.58 21.11 -15.86
N ASP A 94 5.61 21.59 -16.64
CA ASP A 94 4.25 21.89 -16.16
C ASP A 94 3.28 20.70 -16.24
N SER A 95 3.65 19.61 -16.89
CA SER A 95 2.75 18.46 -17.09
C SER A 95 2.81 17.48 -15.91
N PRO A 96 1.68 17.13 -15.27
CA PRO A 96 1.63 16.09 -14.25
C PRO A 96 1.75 14.70 -14.90
N ILE A 97 2.84 14.00 -14.58
CA ILE A 97 3.16 12.68 -15.17
C ILE A 97 2.92 11.52 -14.20
N GLY A 98 2.67 11.79 -12.93
CA GLY A 98 2.41 10.77 -11.94
C GLY A 98 2.04 11.33 -10.57
N SER A 99 1.98 10.44 -9.59
CA SER A 99 1.68 10.74 -8.19
C SER A 99 2.60 9.93 -7.30
N ARG A 100 3.25 10.59 -6.34
CA ARG A 100 3.88 9.89 -5.23
C ARG A 100 2.82 9.53 -4.20
N VAL A 101 2.80 8.28 -3.79
CA VAL A 101 1.78 7.70 -2.94
C VAL A 101 2.44 7.05 -1.73
N ARG A 102 1.98 7.41 -0.55
CA ARG A 102 2.36 6.77 0.71
C ARG A 102 1.33 5.70 1.07
N VAL A 103 1.82 4.50 1.36
CA VAL A 103 1.04 3.34 1.79
C VAL A 103 1.43 3.01 3.22
N LYS A 104 0.50 3.19 4.15
CA LYS A 104 0.69 2.87 5.58
C LYS A 104 -0.03 1.58 5.93
N VAL A 105 0.68 0.65 6.58
CA VAL A 105 0.08 -0.60 7.08
C VAL A 105 -0.60 -0.33 8.43
N VAL A 106 -1.87 0.07 8.41
CA VAL A 106 -2.64 0.40 9.64
C VAL A 106 -3.12 -0.82 10.42
N LYS A 107 -3.05 -2.02 9.82
CA LYS A 107 -3.28 -3.30 10.50
C LYS A 107 -2.49 -4.39 9.80
N ASN A 108 -1.82 -5.23 10.57
CA ASN A 108 -1.15 -6.42 10.08
C ASN A 108 -1.30 -7.54 11.12
N LYS A 109 -1.71 -8.73 10.70
CA LYS A 109 -1.82 -9.93 11.56
C LYS A 109 -0.73 -10.98 11.29
N VAL A 110 0.16 -10.73 10.33
CA VAL A 110 1.18 -11.70 9.90
C VAL A 110 2.61 -11.19 10.07
N ALA A 111 2.79 -9.89 10.32
CA ALA A 111 4.08 -9.26 10.61
C ALA A 111 3.84 -7.95 11.40
N PRO A 112 4.89 -7.27 11.89
CA PRO A 112 4.74 -6.00 12.61
C PRO A 112 3.95 -4.95 11.80
N PRO A 113 2.93 -4.30 12.39
CA PRO A 113 2.14 -3.25 11.74
C PRO A 113 2.86 -1.89 11.73
N PHE A 114 2.21 -0.89 11.14
CA PHE A 114 2.59 0.53 11.13
C PHE A 114 3.82 0.93 10.32
N LYS A 115 4.42 -0.02 9.58
CA LYS A 115 5.38 0.31 8.52
C LYS A 115 4.71 1.13 7.41
N GLU A 116 5.49 2.00 6.79
CA GLU A 116 5.09 2.85 5.68
C GLU A 116 5.98 2.57 4.48
N ALA A 117 5.42 2.70 3.28
CA ALA A 117 6.15 2.62 2.03
C ALA A 117 5.73 3.79 1.13
N GLU A 118 6.70 4.45 0.51
CA GLU A 118 6.43 5.46 -0.52
C GLU A 118 6.69 4.84 -1.89
N VAL A 119 5.74 5.04 -2.80
CA VAL A 119 5.81 4.52 -4.17
C VAL A 119 5.37 5.56 -5.17
N ASP A 120 6.07 5.62 -6.29
CA ASP A 120 5.67 6.46 -7.41
C ASP A 120 4.71 5.70 -8.34
N ILE A 121 3.53 6.26 -8.56
CA ILE A 121 2.54 5.80 -9.54
C ILE A 121 2.57 6.74 -10.74
N MET A 122 3.13 6.26 -11.84
CA MET A 122 3.24 7.00 -13.10
C MET A 122 1.99 6.77 -13.95
N TYR A 123 1.44 7.84 -14.54
CA TYR A 123 0.23 7.71 -15.36
C TYR A 123 0.52 6.90 -16.64
N GLY A 124 -0.39 5.98 -16.98
CA GLY A 124 -0.25 5.10 -18.15
C GLY A 124 0.70 3.90 -17.98
N THR A 125 1.59 3.91 -16.98
CA THR A 125 2.57 2.82 -16.74
C THR A 125 2.39 2.11 -15.40
N GLY A 126 1.78 2.79 -14.41
CA GLY A 126 1.53 2.22 -13.08
C GLY A 126 2.70 2.43 -12.11
N ILE A 127 2.90 1.48 -11.21
CA ILE A 127 3.92 1.60 -10.15
C ILE A 127 5.32 1.53 -10.78
N SER A 128 6.16 2.53 -10.52
CA SER A 128 7.54 2.55 -11.01
C SER A 128 8.43 1.63 -10.19
N LYS A 129 8.55 0.36 -10.61
CA LYS A 129 9.37 -0.65 -9.94
C LYS A 129 10.83 -0.21 -9.80
N THR A 130 11.43 0.27 -10.89
CA THR A 130 12.83 0.69 -10.95
C THR A 130 13.12 1.87 -10.03
N GLY A 131 12.24 2.87 -10.00
CA GLY A 131 12.35 4.01 -9.09
C GLY A 131 12.33 3.57 -7.63
N ASN A 132 11.39 2.68 -7.25
CA ASN A 132 11.30 2.16 -5.90
C ASN A 132 12.55 1.35 -5.50
N ILE A 133 13.07 0.50 -6.38
CA ILE A 133 14.29 -0.27 -6.10
C ILE A 133 15.48 0.67 -5.89
N LEU A 134 15.62 1.69 -6.74
CA LEU A 134 16.70 2.67 -6.62
C LEU A 134 16.62 3.44 -5.30
N ASP A 135 15.42 3.90 -4.92
CA ASP A 135 15.23 4.65 -3.68
C ASP A 135 15.58 3.78 -2.45
N VAL A 136 15.04 2.55 -2.39
CA VAL A 136 15.36 1.61 -1.29
C VAL A 136 16.85 1.24 -1.28
N ALA A 137 17.45 0.99 -2.43
CA ALA A 137 18.87 0.66 -2.53
C ALA A 137 19.78 1.83 -2.09
N ALA A 138 19.37 3.07 -2.37
CA ALA A 138 20.07 4.26 -1.91
C ALA A 138 19.94 4.46 -0.40
N ASP A 139 18.75 4.26 0.16
CA ASP A 139 18.49 4.36 1.60
C ASP A 139 19.26 3.31 2.40
N MET A 140 19.41 2.10 1.85
CA MET A 140 20.20 1.00 2.42
C MET A 140 21.72 1.14 2.18
N GLY A 141 22.16 2.16 1.44
CA GLY A 141 23.58 2.36 1.12
C GLY A 141 24.17 1.35 0.12
N ILE A 142 23.35 0.50 -0.49
CA ILE A 142 23.74 -0.42 -1.58
C ILE A 142 24.12 0.39 -2.83
N VAL A 143 23.34 1.42 -3.14
CA VAL A 143 23.67 2.42 -4.16
C VAL A 143 24.21 3.66 -3.45
N LYS A 144 25.44 4.05 -3.78
CA LYS A 144 26.08 5.25 -3.22
C LYS A 144 25.56 6.48 -3.92
N LYS A 145 25.08 7.45 -3.13
CA LYS A 145 24.65 8.77 -3.59
C LYS A 145 25.69 9.83 -3.22
N ALA A 146 26.45 10.30 -4.20
CA ALA A 146 27.43 11.38 -4.04
C ALA A 146 26.84 12.69 -4.60
N GLY A 147 26.19 13.46 -3.72
CA GLY A 147 25.45 14.67 -4.12
C GLY A 147 24.28 14.34 -5.04
N SER A 148 24.38 14.72 -6.32
CA SER A 148 23.37 14.40 -7.33
C SER A 148 23.66 13.10 -8.11
N TRP A 149 24.82 12.47 -7.92
CA TRP A 149 25.23 11.27 -8.66
C TRP A 149 24.87 10.00 -7.91
N TYR A 150 24.36 9.01 -8.65
CA TYR A 150 24.15 7.64 -8.16
C TYR A 150 25.20 6.71 -8.78
N SER A 151 25.80 5.88 -7.94
CA SER A 151 26.80 4.89 -8.33
C SER A 151 26.55 3.58 -7.60
N TYR A 152 26.74 2.48 -8.31
CA TYR A 152 26.67 1.14 -7.76
C TYR A 152 28.01 0.46 -7.97
N ASN A 153 28.65 0.02 -6.88
CA ASN A 153 30.07 -0.38 -6.88
C ASN A 153 30.94 0.71 -7.53
N ASP A 154 31.57 0.40 -8.67
CA ASP A 154 32.41 1.31 -9.46
C ASP A 154 31.68 1.90 -10.69
N GLU A 155 30.44 1.49 -10.94
CA GLU A 155 29.67 1.91 -12.11
C GLU A 155 28.80 3.13 -11.77
N LYS A 156 28.83 4.14 -12.66
CA LYS A 156 28.01 5.35 -12.52
C LYS A 156 26.66 5.11 -13.19
N LEU A 157 25.60 5.07 -12.38
CA LEU A 157 24.23 4.88 -12.86
C LEU A 157 23.70 6.14 -13.55
N GLY A 158 24.03 7.32 -13.03
CA GLY A 158 23.64 8.59 -13.64
C GLY A 158 23.64 9.77 -12.69
N GLN A 159 23.42 10.96 -13.27
CA GLN A 159 23.23 12.20 -12.54
C GLN A 159 21.74 12.46 -12.34
N GLY A 160 21.30 12.37 -11.09
CA GLY A 160 19.92 12.51 -10.69
C GLY A 160 19.15 11.20 -10.76
N ARG A 161 17.98 11.21 -10.11
CA ARG A 161 17.13 10.03 -9.95
C ARG A 161 16.61 9.50 -11.29
N GLU A 162 16.05 10.37 -12.14
CA GLU A 162 15.45 9.91 -13.40
C GLU A 162 16.48 9.35 -14.38
N LYS A 163 17.66 9.96 -14.54
CA LYS A 163 18.70 9.39 -15.42
C LYS A 163 19.19 8.03 -14.92
N SER A 164 19.30 7.86 -13.61
CA SER A 164 19.71 6.59 -13.00
C SER A 164 18.64 5.51 -13.19
N LYS A 165 17.36 5.91 -13.15
CA LYS A 165 16.24 5.03 -13.46
C LYS A 165 16.24 4.61 -14.93
N ASP A 166 16.39 5.55 -15.86
CA ASP A 166 16.46 5.26 -17.30
C ASP A 166 17.63 4.31 -17.63
N PHE A 167 18.77 4.47 -16.94
CA PHE A 167 19.92 3.58 -17.05
C PHE A 167 19.61 2.16 -16.55
N LEU A 168 18.95 2.02 -15.39
CA LEU A 168 18.56 0.73 -14.85
C LEU A 168 17.46 0.04 -15.67
N ASP A 169 16.53 0.81 -16.23
CA ASP A 169 15.51 0.32 -17.17
C ASP A 169 16.16 -0.24 -18.45
N SER A 170 17.28 0.37 -18.89
CA SER A 170 18.08 -0.11 -20.03
C SER A 170 18.97 -1.32 -19.69
N ASN A 171 19.19 -1.61 -18.40
CA ASN A 171 20.06 -2.69 -17.92
C ASN A 171 19.32 -3.62 -16.92
N PRO A 172 18.41 -4.50 -17.39
CA PRO A 172 17.58 -5.33 -16.52
C PRO A 172 18.36 -6.31 -15.63
N ASN A 173 19.53 -6.78 -16.09
CA ASN A 173 20.39 -7.67 -15.32
C ASN A 173 20.93 -6.98 -14.06
N LEU A 174 21.40 -5.74 -14.21
CA LEU A 174 21.91 -4.93 -13.11
C LEU A 174 20.79 -4.57 -12.13
N LEU A 175 19.62 -4.20 -12.64
CA LEU A 175 18.44 -3.94 -11.80
C LEU A 175 18.06 -5.16 -10.97
N LYS A 176 18.09 -6.37 -11.55
CA LYS A 176 17.79 -7.61 -10.84
C LYS A 176 18.84 -7.96 -9.79
N GLU A 177 20.11 -7.68 -10.06
CA GLU A 177 21.19 -7.85 -9.07
C GLU A 177 20.96 -6.94 -7.86
N ILE A 178 20.69 -5.65 -8.10
CA ILE A 178 20.39 -4.69 -7.04
C ILE A 178 19.12 -5.10 -6.28
N GLU A 179 18.06 -5.52 -6.99
CA GLU A 179 16.82 -6.01 -6.36
C GLU A 179 17.07 -7.19 -5.43
N ASN A 180 17.90 -8.15 -5.84
CA ASN A 180 18.23 -9.31 -5.02
C ASN A 180 19.00 -8.89 -3.77
N LYS A 181 20.04 -8.04 -3.90
CA LYS A 181 20.79 -7.53 -2.74
C LYS A 181 19.89 -6.80 -1.75
N VAL A 182 19.00 -5.93 -2.23
CA VAL A 182 18.01 -5.23 -1.40
C VAL A 182 17.12 -6.23 -0.65
N ARG A 183 16.61 -7.26 -1.34
CA ARG A 183 15.74 -8.27 -0.72
C ARG A 183 16.46 -9.12 0.32
N ASP A 184 17.73 -9.45 0.10
CA ASP A 184 18.48 -10.31 1.01
C ASP A 184 18.85 -9.53 2.28
N THR A 185 19.29 -8.27 2.17
CA THR A 185 19.50 -7.39 3.34
C THR A 185 18.22 -7.21 4.17
N LEU A 186 17.06 -7.07 3.51
CA LEU A 186 15.77 -6.96 4.20
C LEU A 186 15.34 -8.24 4.93
N LYS A 187 15.77 -9.42 4.47
CA LYS A 187 15.48 -10.69 5.17
C LYS A 187 16.32 -10.82 6.43
N ASP A 188 17.61 -10.50 6.33
CA ASP A 188 18.54 -10.58 7.47
C ASP A 188 18.07 -9.65 8.61
N ASP A 189 17.59 -8.44 8.28
CA ASP A 189 16.99 -7.51 9.27
C ASP A 189 15.69 -8.06 9.90
N SER A 190 14.93 -8.89 9.17
CA SER A 190 13.69 -9.48 9.70
C SER A 190 13.94 -10.64 10.67
N ASP A 191 15.03 -11.38 10.48
CA ASP A 191 15.45 -12.45 11.38
C ASP A 191 16.02 -11.87 12.69
N ASP A 192 16.76 -10.76 12.64
CA ASP A 192 17.31 -10.07 13.82
C ASP A 192 16.25 -9.47 14.75
N ILE A 193 15.10 -9.05 14.20
CA ILE A 193 13.96 -8.57 15.01
C ILE A 193 13.29 -9.72 15.77
N SER A 194 13.24 -10.92 15.17
CA SER A 194 12.63 -12.09 15.80
C SER A 194 13.44 -12.65 16.98
N VAL A 195 14.76 -12.42 17.00
CA VAL A 195 15.66 -12.84 18.08
C VAL A 195 15.58 -11.87 19.27
N LYS A 196 15.42 -10.56 19.02
CA LYS A 196 15.36 -9.55 20.09
C LYS A 196 14.05 -9.55 20.89
N GLU A 197 12.94 -10.01 20.32
CA GLU A 197 11.66 -10.10 21.06
C GLU A 197 11.58 -11.29 22.04
N ASN A 198 12.48 -12.28 21.94
CA ASN A 198 12.50 -13.45 22.82
C ASN A 198 13.54 -13.37 23.96
N GLY A 199 14.21 -12.22 24.13
CA GLY A 199 15.36 -12.07 25.01
C GLY A 199 15.14 -11.36 26.35
N ASP A 200 13.98 -10.75 26.59
CA ASP A 200 13.67 -10.09 27.87
C ASP A 200 12.34 -10.60 28.43
N ASN A 201 12.42 -11.67 29.22
CA ASN A 201 11.51 -12.00 30.33
C ASN A 201 12.16 -13.00 31.28
#